data_AF-A0A378W2I2-F1
#
_entry.id   AF-A0A378W2I2-F1
#
_cell.length_a   1.000
_cell.length_b   1.000
_cell.length_c   1.000
_cell.angle_alpha   90.00
_cell.angle_beta   90.00
_cell.angle_gamma   90.00
#
_symmetry.space_group_name_H-M   'P 1'
#
loop_
_entity.id
_entity.type
_entity.pdbx_description
1 polymer ?
#
loop_
_entity_poly.entity_id
_entity_poly.type
_entity_poly.pdbx_seq_one_letter_code
_entity_poly.pdbx_strand_id
1 'polypeptide(L)'
;MPFLLQALANRKLTLTAIWLTHGHLDHAGGVVEMLETHKVPVLGPHREDEFLLQSLPQTTAQYGFPVSPAFAPNRWLEEGETLTVGRYAFQVLHIPGHTPGHVVSIVPKRSC
;
A
#
# COMPACT_ATOMS: atom_id res chain seq x y z
N MET A 1 -5.60 -13.25 0.80
CA MET A 1 -5.25 -12.62 2.08
C MET A 1 -4.65 -13.52 3.17
N PRO A 2 -5.09 -14.78 3.41
CA PRO A 2 -4.68 -15.55 4.59
C PRO A 2 -3.16 -15.67 4.78
N PHE A 3 -2.42 -15.71 3.67
CA PHE A 3 -0.98 -15.85 3.68
C PHE A 3 -0.24 -14.71 4.42
N LEU A 4 -0.61 -13.44 4.21
CA LEU A 4 0.09 -12.30 4.83
C LEU A 4 -0.14 -12.27 6.35
N LEU A 5 -1.39 -12.46 6.79
CA LEU A 5 -1.72 -12.50 8.22
C LEU A 5 -1.09 -13.72 8.91
N GLN A 6 -1.06 -14.87 8.23
CA GLN A 6 -0.37 -16.06 8.74
C GLN A 6 1.15 -15.83 8.84
N ALA A 7 1.75 -15.14 7.87
CA ALA A 7 3.17 -14.80 7.90
C ALA A 7 3.52 -13.89 9.09
N LEU A 8 2.67 -12.91 9.41
CA LEU A 8 2.81 -12.07 10.60
C LEU A 8 2.77 -12.91 11.88
N ALA A 9 1.75 -13.77 12.02
CA ALA A 9 1.59 -14.63 13.20
C ALA A 9 2.78 -15.58 13.39
N ASN A 10 3.21 -16.26 12.32
CA ASN A 10 4.33 -17.20 12.36
C ASN A 10 5.66 -16.53 12.76
N ARG A 11 5.84 -15.27 12.36
CA ARG A 11 7.04 -14.48 12.67
C ARG A 11 6.90 -13.66 13.95
N LYS A 12 5.76 -13.74 14.64
CA LYS A 12 5.44 -12.95 15.84
C LYS A 12 5.62 -11.45 15.60
N LEU A 13 5.14 -10.98 14.44
CA LEU A 13 5.21 -9.58 14.04
C LEU A 13 3.88 -8.88 14.27
N THR A 14 3.95 -7.61 14.68
CA THR A 14 2.78 -6.72 14.77
C THR A 14 2.68 -5.89 13.49
N LEU A 15 1.54 -5.93 12.82
CA LEU A 15 1.25 -5.03 11.70
C LEU A 15 1.02 -3.62 12.25
N THR A 16 1.80 -2.63 11.78
CA THR A 16 1.68 -1.23 12.24
C THR A 16 1.14 -0.29 11.16
N ALA A 17 1.29 -0.64 9.88
CA ALA A 17 0.81 0.15 8.74
C ALA A 17 0.79 -0.73 7.48
N ILE A 18 0.01 -0.31 6.48
CA ILE A 18 0.04 -0.85 5.11
C ILE A 18 0.56 0.28 4.21
N TRP A 19 1.59 0.02 3.40
CA TRP A 19 2.13 1.00 2.45
C TRP A 19 1.83 0.54 1.03
N LEU A 20 1.27 1.41 0.20
CA LEU A 20 0.95 1.12 -1.19
C LEU A 20 1.99 1.72 -2.13
N THR A 21 2.41 0.93 -3.11
CA THR A 21 3.28 1.38 -4.21
C THR A 21 2.49 2.07 -5.30
N HIS A 22 1.33 1.52 -5.67
CA HIS A 22 0.42 2.07 -6.68
C HIS A 22 -0.99 1.47 -6.51
N GLY A 23 -1.97 1.97 -7.26
CA GLY A 23 -3.40 1.71 -7.03
C GLY A 23 -4.02 0.48 -7.73
N HIS A 24 -3.25 -0.36 -8.41
CA HIS A 24 -3.81 -1.53 -9.12
C HIS A 24 -4.34 -2.61 -8.17
N LEU A 25 -5.28 -3.41 -8.67
CA LEU A 25 -6.02 -4.40 -7.88
C LEU A 25 -5.12 -5.46 -7.22
N ASP A 26 -4.05 -5.86 -7.88
CA ASP A 26 -3.10 -6.88 -7.41
C ASP A 26 -2.18 -6.35 -6.30
N HIS A 27 -2.10 -5.02 -6.15
CA HIS A 27 -1.38 -4.33 -5.08
C HIS A 27 -2.29 -3.79 -3.97
N ALA A 28 -3.49 -3.30 -4.31
CA ALA A 28 -4.38 -2.58 -3.41
C ALA A 28 -5.71 -3.31 -3.10
N GLY A 29 -6.12 -4.28 -3.90
CA GLY A 29 -7.42 -4.94 -3.79
C GLY A 29 -7.63 -5.69 -2.47
N GLY A 30 -6.56 -6.05 -1.77
CA GLY A 30 -6.63 -6.74 -0.50
C GLY A 30 -6.73 -5.87 0.76
N VAL A 31 -6.58 -4.55 0.61
CA VAL A 31 -6.41 -3.66 1.76
C VAL A 31 -7.66 -3.63 2.65
N VAL A 32 -8.84 -3.48 2.06
CA VAL A 32 -10.09 -3.36 2.82
C VAL A 32 -10.35 -4.60 3.68
N GLU A 33 -10.14 -5.80 3.12
CA GLU A 33 -10.25 -7.08 3.85
C GLU A 33 -9.27 -7.14 5.02
N MET A 34 -8.01 -6.71 4.83
CA MET A 34 -7.03 -6.66 5.93
C MET A 34 -7.47 -5.72 7.06
N LEU A 35 -8.09 -4.59 6.71
CA LEU A 35 -8.56 -3.60 7.67
C LEU A 35 -9.79 -4.06 8.47
N GLU A 36 -10.50 -5.11 8.07
CA GLU A 36 -11.60 -5.66 8.88
C GLU A 36 -11.11 -6.15 10.24
N THR A 37 -9.94 -6.80 10.26
CA THR A 37 -9.35 -7.41 11.45
C THR A 37 -8.18 -6.61 12.03
N HIS A 38 -7.50 -5.79 11.22
CA HIS A 38 -6.33 -5.02 11.63
C HIS A 38 -6.52 -3.53 11.37
N LYS A 39 -6.89 -2.78 12.39
CA LYS A 39 -7.09 -1.32 12.30
C LYS A 39 -5.74 -0.59 12.32
N VAL A 40 -5.09 -0.54 11.16
CA VAL A 40 -3.80 0.13 10.96
C VAL A 40 -3.91 1.19 9.86
N PRO A 41 -3.07 2.24 9.88
CA PRO A 41 -3.07 3.22 8.82
C PRO A 41 -2.62 2.64 7.48
N VAL A 42 -3.30 3.04 6.41
CA VAL A 42 -2.89 2.83 5.02
C VAL A 42 -2.21 4.11 4.53
N LEU A 43 -0.98 3.98 4.07
CA LEU A 43 -0.18 5.07 3.54
C LEU A 43 0.03 4.86 2.05
N GLY A 44 -0.20 5.90 1.26
CA GLY A 44 0.08 5.88 -0.16
C GLY A 44 -1.04 5.29 -1.01
N PRO A 45 -0.83 5.24 -2.34
CA PRO A 45 0.36 5.68 -3.06
C PRO A 45 0.38 7.22 -3.25
N HIS A 46 0.93 7.77 -4.32
CA HIS A 46 0.75 9.19 -4.62
C HIS A 46 -0.70 9.47 -5.06
N ARG A 47 -1.19 10.70 -4.84
CA ARG A 47 -2.60 11.06 -5.05
C ARG A 47 -3.09 10.86 -6.48
N GLU A 48 -2.19 10.91 -7.45
CA GLU A 48 -2.52 10.68 -8.85
C GLU A 48 -3.10 9.28 -9.14
N ASP A 49 -2.95 8.31 -8.23
CA ASP A 49 -3.58 6.98 -8.32
C ASP A 49 -4.95 6.88 -7.64
N GLU A 50 -5.52 7.99 -7.15
CA GLU A 50 -6.83 8.02 -6.52
C GLU A 50 -7.91 7.36 -7.40
N PHE A 51 -7.90 7.65 -8.71
CA PHE A 51 -8.85 7.06 -9.65
C PHE A 51 -8.76 5.53 -9.73
N LEU A 52 -7.57 4.94 -9.58
CA LEU A 52 -7.39 3.50 -9.56
C LEU A 52 -7.99 2.89 -8.29
N LEU A 53 -7.74 3.51 -7.12
CA LEU A 53 -8.33 3.07 -5.86
C LEU A 53 -9.86 3.17 -5.88
N GLN A 54 -10.42 4.23 -6.50
CA GLN A 54 -11.86 4.36 -6.69
C GLN A 54 -12.45 3.32 -7.67
N SER A 55 -11.63 2.79 -8.58
CA SER A 55 -12.02 1.79 -9.57
C SER A 55 -11.92 0.34 -9.07
N LEU A 56 -11.47 0.10 -7.83
CA LEU A 56 -11.29 -1.24 -7.28
C LEU A 56 -12.54 -2.12 -7.34
N PRO A 57 -13.77 -1.64 -7.01
CA PRO A 57 -14.96 -2.48 -7.10
C PRO A 57 -15.20 -3.02 -8.52
N GLN A 58 -14.99 -2.18 -9.53
CA GLN A 58 -15.19 -2.52 -10.93
C GLN A 58 -14.07 -3.43 -11.44
N THR A 59 -12.81 -3.08 -11.17
CA THR A 59 -11.64 -3.83 -11.68
C THR A 59 -11.55 -5.22 -11.05
N THR A 60 -11.74 -5.35 -9.74
CA THR A 60 -11.76 -6.68 -9.08
C THR A 60 -12.87 -7.57 -9.63
N ALA A 61 -14.09 -7.03 -9.81
CA ALA A 61 -15.21 -7.76 -10.40
C ALA A 61 -14.91 -8.20 -11.84
N GLN A 62 -14.37 -7.30 -12.68
CA GLN A 62 -14.05 -7.56 -14.08
C GLN A 62 -13.05 -8.71 -14.24
N TYR A 63 -12.07 -8.81 -13.35
CA TYR A 63 -11.05 -9.85 -13.37
C TYR A 63 -11.41 -11.10 -12.53
N GLY A 64 -12.63 -11.18 -12.00
CA GLY A 64 -13.12 -12.36 -11.25
C GLY A 64 -12.54 -12.53 -9.85
N PHE A 65 -12.02 -11.45 -9.25
CA PHE A 65 -11.60 -11.42 -7.84
C PHE A 65 -12.79 -11.10 -6.92
N PRO A 66 -12.70 -11.43 -5.62
CA PRO A 66 -13.62 -10.87 -4.62
C PRO A 66 -13.70 -9.36 -4.74
N VAL A 67 -14.91 -8.82 -4.75
CA VAL A 67 -15.14 -7.38 -4.94
C VAL A 67 -14.54 -6.61 -3.78
N SER A 68 -13.55 -5.77 -4.08
CA SER A 68 -12.94 -4.89 -3.09
C SER A 68 -13.60 -3.50 -3.13
N PRO A 69 -14.08 -2.97 -2.00
CA PRO A 69 -14.60 -1.61 -1.95
C PRO A 69 -13.54 -0.57 -2.35
N ALA A 70 -13.99 0.53 -2.94
CA ALA A 70 -13.16 1.72 -3.09
C ALA A 70 -12.79 2.26 -1.70
N PHE A 71 -11.59 2.82 -1.58
CA PHE A 71 -11.14 3.45 -0.35
C PHE A 71 -10.21 4.63 -0.64
N ALA A 72 -10.04 5.50 0.36
CA ALA A 72 -8.96 6.48 0.39
C ALA A 72 -7.96 6.06 1.46
N PRO A 73 -6.63 6.18 1.20
CA PRO A 73 -5.64 5.93 2.24
C PRO A 73 -5.77 6.98 3.35
N ASN A 74 -5.24 6.67 4.52
CA ASN A 74 -5.20 7.64 5.62
C ASN A 74 -4.35 8.87 5.27
N ARG A 75 -3.34 8.68 4.42
CA ARG A 75 -2.57 9.77 3.81
C ARG A 75 -1.99 9.33 2.47
N TRP A 76 -1.87 10.27 1.53
CA TRP A 76 -1.09 10.09 0.31
C TRP A 76 0.41 10.20 0.62
N LEU A 77 1.24 9.64 -0.25
CA LEU A 77 2.70 9.73 -0.14
C LEU A 77 3.26 10.71 -1.17
N GLU A 78 4.09 11.62 -0.69
CA GLU A 78 4.80 12.61 -1.50
C GLU A 78 6.29 12.26 -1.61
N GLU A 79 6.95 12.74 -2.67
CA GLU A 79 8.39 12.57 -2.85
C GLU A 79 9.20 13.24 -1.72
N GLY A 80 10.28 12.60 -1.31
CA GLY A 80 11.19 13.11 -0.28
C GLY A 80 10.74 12.84 1.15
N GLU A 81 9.52 12.33 1.34
CA GLU A 81 9.06 11.88 2.65
C GLU A 81 9.87 10.68 3.18
N THR A 82 9.89 10.54 4.50
CA THR A 82 10.50 9.38 5.16
C THR A 82 9.43 8.51 5.83
N LEU A 83 9.40 7.23 5.45
CA LEU A 83 8.60 6.20 6.10
C LEU A 83 9.44 5.38 7.08
N THR A 84 8.85 5.00 8.21
CA THR A 84 9.55 4.26 9.26
C THR A 84 8.81 3.00 9.69
N VAL A 85 9.57 1.93 9.93
CA VAL A 85 9.09 0.69 10.56
C VAL A 85 10.11 0.22 11.58
N GLY A 86 9.77 0.35 12.87
CA GLY A 86 10.72 0.16 13.95
C GLY A 86 11.93 1.09 13.80
N ARG A 87 13.13 0.52 13.70
CA ARG A 87 14.39 1.26 13.52
C ARG A 87 14.77 1.57 12.07
N TYR A 88 13.98 1.09 11.11
CA TYR A 88 14.28 1.23 9.68
C TYR A 88 13.59 2.46 9.12
N ALA A 89 14.29 3.22 8.30
CA ALA A 89 13.80 4.41 7.61
C ALA A 89 13.98 4.26 6.10
N PHE A 90 12.97 4.70 5.35
CA PHE A 90 12.89 4.60 3.91
C PHE A 90 12.51 5.96 3.32
N GLN A 91 13.17 6.39 2.25
CA GLN A 91 12.75 7.56 1.49
C GLN A 91 11.71 7.16 0.43
N VAL A 92 10.70 8.00 0.28
CA VAL A 92 9.70 7.90 -0.79
C VAL A 92 10.23 8.61 -2.03
N LEU A 93 10.19 7.92 -3.17
CA LEU A 93 10.37 8.53 -4.49
C LEU A 93 9.10 8.37 -5.30
N HIS A 94 8.62 9.46 -5.92
CA HIS A 94 7.53 9.43 -6.89
C HIS A 94 8.11 9.07 -8.26
N ILE A 95 7.74 7.91 -8.79
CA ILE A 95 8.29 7.36 -10.02
C ILE A 95 7.17 6.99 -11.01
N PRO A 96 6.45 7.98 -11.53
CA PRO A 96 5.33 7.73 -12.44
C PRO A 96 5.78 6.96 -13.70
N GLY A 97 4.89 6.16 -14.25
CA GLY A 97 5.13 5.41 -15.49
C GLY A 97 4.16 4.26 -15.65
N HIS A 98 4.28 3.22 -14.81
CA HIS A 98 3.30 2.13 -14.78
C HIS A 98 1.91 2.62 -14.38
N THR A 99 1.87 3.50 -13.38
CA THR A 99 0.71 4.32 -13.01
C THR A 99 1.21 5.75 -12.74
N PRO A 100 0.36 6.78 -12.84
CA PRO A 100 0.79 8.14 -12.54
C PRO A 100 1.12 8.33 -11.06
N GLY A 101 0.42 7.65 -10.14
CA GLY A 101 0.69 7.74 -8.71
C GLY A 101 1.75 6.76 -8.16
N HIS A 102 2.55 6.11 -9.01
CA HIS A 102 3.48 5.07 -8.54
C HIS A 102 4.60 5.64 -7.67
N VAL A 103 4.82 5.03 -6.50
CA VAL A 103 5.90 5.37 -5.56
C VAL A 103 6.76 4.16 -5.22
N VAL A 104 7.99 4.41 -4.79
CA VAL A 104 8.89 3.39 -4.19
C VAL A 104 9.42 3.85 -2.85
N SER A 105 9.65 2.90 -1.95
CA SER A 105 10.30 3.11 -0.65
C SER A 105 11.72 2.55 -0.68
N ILE A 106 12.73 3.42 -0.63
CA ILE A 106 14.14 3.04 -0.74
C ILE A 106 14.89 3.25 0.57
N VAL A 107 15.83 2.36 0.89
CA VAL A 107 16.76 2.60 2.01
C VAL A 107 17.84 3.59 1.53
N PRO A 108 18.06 4.73 2.22
CA PRO A 108 19.11 5.66 1.83
C PRO A 108 20.47 4.97 1.80
N LYS A 109 21.29 5.24 0.78
CA LYS A 109 22.69 4.79 0.78
C LYS A 109 23.37 5.36 2.02
N ARG A 110 24.01 4.49 2.80
CA ARG A 110 24.96 4.95 3.83
C ARG A 110 26.13 5.59 3.10
N SER A 111 26.51 6.80 3.52
CA SER A 111 27.76 7.41 3.10
C SER A 111 28.89 6.43 3.44
N CYS A 112 29.70 6.07 2.43
CA CYS A 112 30.95 5.34 2.64
C CYS A 112 31.96 6.20 3.38
#